data_AF-U9TSV2-F1
#
_entry.id   AF-U9TSV2-F1
#
_cell.length_a   1.000
_cell.length_b   1.000
_cell.length_c   1.000
_cell.angle_alpha   90.00
_cell.angle_beta   90.00
_cell.angle_gamma   90.00
#
_symmetry.space_group_name_H-M   'P 1'
#
loop_
_entity.id
_entity.type
_entity.pdbx_description
1 polymer ?
#
loop_
_entity_poly.entity_id
_entity_poly.type
_entity_poly.pdbx_seq_one_letter_code
_entity_poly.pdbx_strand_id
1 'polypeptide(L)'
;MTDKRKELSIFERGEVVGAWKCGISERAIVEKLNHPKTTIHDVIEAYKKDGLEMPPPRVGRPPILTERNGRCLLRTLKKDRQANIKELHDNFTQTADVKEEWGKIRIHKLQNLVNSMPNRIKAVLKSKGNPTKY
;
A
#
# COMPACT_ATOMS: atom_id res chain seq x y z
N MET A 1 -0.67 25.96 -21.78
CA MET A 1 0.53 25.18 -21.41
C MET A 1 0.16 24.39 -20.16
N THR A 2 -0.17 23.11 -20.29
CA THR A 2 -0.51 22.27 -19.13
C THR A 2 0.79 21.83 -18.47
N ASP A 3 1.19 22.52 -17.41
CA ASP A 3 2.36 22.14 -16.63
C ASP A 3 2.21 20.70 -16.12
N LYS A 4 3.27 19.91 -16.32
CA LYS A 4 3.33 18.56 -15.76
C LYS A 4 3.23 18.67 -14.25
N ARG A 5 2.39 17.84 -13.64
CA ARG A 5 2.28 17.75 -12.18
C ARG A 5 3.64 17.35 -11.60
N LYS A 6 4.31 18.31 -10.97
CA LYS A 6 5.60 18.13 -10.29
C LYS A 6 5.37 18.30 -8.79
N GLU A 7 6.03 17.48 -7.97
CA GLU A 7 6.03 17.68 -6.53
C GLU A 7 6.90 18.90 -6.17
N LEU A 8 6.51 19.62 -5.11
CA LEU A 8 7.28 20.77 -4.61
C LEU A 8 8.68 20.31 -4.17
N SER A 9 9.66 21.16 -4.43
CA SER A 9 11.01 21.01 -3.91
C SER A 9 11.02 21.04 -2.38
N ILE A 10 12.05 20.44 -1.78
CA ILE A 10 12.30 20.51 -0.32
C ILE A 10 12.35 21.97 0.13
N PHE A 11 13.02 22.82 -0.64
CA PHE A 11 13.14 24.25 -0.34
C PHE A 11 11.78 24.95 -0.35
N GLU A 12 11.00 24.77 -1.41
CA GLU A 12 9.66 25.37 -1.56
C GLU A 12 8.72 24.91 -0.43
N ARG A 13 8.75 23.61 -0.05
CA ARG A 13 7.98 23.12 1.10
C ARG A 13 8.46 23.76 2.41
N GLY A 14 9.77 23.95 2.57
CA GLY A 14 10.38 24.63 3.71
C GLY A 14 9.93 26.08 3.83
N GLU A 15 9.85 26.82 2.73
CA GLU A 15 9.34 28.19 2.70
C GLU A 15 7.88 28.26 3.15
N VAL A 16 7.04 27.33 2.69
CA VAL A 16 5.63 27.23 3.11
C VAL A 16 5.51 26.99 4.61
N VAL A 17 6.23 25.99 5.13
CA VAL A 17 6.18 25.63 6.56
C VAL A 17 6.75 26.75 7.42
N GLY A 18 7.84 27.39 6.98
CA GLY A 18 8.45 28.54 7.67
C GLY A 18 7.49 29.73 7.75
N ALA A 19 6.90 30.13 6.62
CA ALA A 19 5.93 31.22 6.57
C ALA A 19 4.70 30.94 7.45
N TRP A 20 4.21 29.71 7.46
CA TRP A 20 3.11 29.30 8.33
C TRP A 20 3.50 29.38 9.82
N LYS A 21 4.70 28.91 10.20
CA LYS A 21 5.21 29.04 11.59
C LYS A 21 5.34 30.50 12.03
N CYS A 22 5.62 31.42 11.11
CA CYS A 22 5.64 32.86 11.38
C CYS A 22 4.24 33.48 11.49
N GLY A 23 3.15 32.69 11.41
CA GLY A 23 1.78 33.17 11.54
C GLY A 23 1.20 33.83 10.29
N ILE A 24 1.85 33.67 9.13
CA ILE A 24 1.35 34.20 7.86
C ILE A 24 0.16 33.36 7.40
N SER A 25 -0.91 34.01 6.93
CA SER A 25 -2.10 33.31 6.42
C SER A 25 -1.79 32.53 5.13
N GLU A 26 -2.47 31.39 4.94
CA GLU A 26 -2.31 30.57 3.72
C GLU A 26 -2.54 31.37 2.43
N ARG A 27 -3.47 32.35 2.44
CA ARG A 27 -3.73 33.20 1.28
C ARG A 27 -2.54 34.08 0.93
N ALA A 28 -1.89 34.69 1.92
CA ALA A 28 -0.69 35.49 1.70
C ALA A 28 0.51 34.63 1.25
N ILE A 29 0.56 33.36 1.67
CA ILE A 29 1.57 32.40 1.19
C ILE A 29 1.33 32.05 -0.28
N VAL A 30 0.07 31.83 -0.68
CA VAL A 30 -0.32 31.59 -2.08
C VAL A 30 0.09 32.74 -2.98
N GLU A 31 -0.17 33.98 -2.58
CA GLU A 31 0.21 35.18 -3.34
C GLU A 31 1.72 35.32 -3.52
N LYS A 32 2.51 34.97 -2.49
CA LYS A 32 3.97 35.09 -2.53
C LYS A 32 4.66 33.96 -3.28
N LEU A 33 4.24 32.72 -3.08
CA LEU A 33 4.88 31.53 -3.64
C LEU A 33 4.26 31.09 -4.97
N ASN A 34 3.14 31.70 -5.38
CA ASN A 34 2.43 31.39 -6.63
C ASN A 34 2.09 29.89 -6.79
N HIS A 35 1.79 29.22 -5.69
CA HIS A 35 1.36 27.82 -5.67
C HIS A 35 -0.14 27.73 -5.36
N PRO A 36 -0.86 26.71 -5.88
CA PRO A 36 -2.27 26.53 -5.59
C PRO A 36 -2.54 26.44 -4.07
N LYS A 37 -3.63 27.07 -3.62
CA LYS A 37 -4.04 27.04 -2.20
C LYS A 37 -4.14 25.62 -1.64
N THR A 38 -4.65 24.68 -2.42
CA THR A 38 -4.75 23.26 -2.03
C THR A 38 -3.38 22.68 -1.70
N THR A 39 -2.37 22.97 -2.51
CA THR A 39 -1.00 22.48 -2.30
C THR A 39 -0.38 23.06 -1.04
N ILE A 40 -0.58 24.35 -0.78
CA ILE A 40 -0.13 25.01 0.47
C ILE A 40 -0.80 24.34 1.68
N HIS A 41 -2.10 24.11 1.61
CA HIS A 41 -2.87 23.47 2.67
C HIS A 41 -2.39 22.04 2.94
N ASP A 42 -2.25 21.22 1.89
CA ASP A 42 -1.79 19.83 1.97
C ASP A 42 -0.39 19.73 2.60
N VAL A 43 0.51 20.67 2.27
CA VAL A 43 1.86 20.73 2.86
C VAL A 43 1.80 21.03 4.36
N ILE A 44 0.97 22.00 4.77
CA ILE A 44 0.79 22.38 6.18
C ILE A 44 0.14 21.22 6.95
N GLU A 45 -0.87 20.55 6.39
CA GLU A 45 -1.55 19.44 7.04
C GLU A 45 -0.64 18.22 7.19
N ALA A 46 0.13 17.88 6.15
CA ALA A 46 1.14 16.84 6.22
C ALA A 46 2.20 17.15 7.29
N TYR A 47 2.64 18.40 7.40
CA TYR A 47 3.59 18.83 8.43
C TYR A 47 2.99 18.71 9.84
N LYS A 48 1.73 19.10 10.04
CA LYS A 48 1.05 18.96 11.33
C LYS A 48 0.90 17.51 11.77
N LYS A 49 0.66 16.60 10.82
CA LYS A 49 0.42 15.18 11.09
C LYS A 49 1.71 14.43 11.41
N ASP A 50 2.70 14.54 10.53
CA ASP A 50 3.89 13.69 10.58
C ASP A 50 5.11 14.43 11.16
N GLY A 51 5.08 15.77 11.22
CA GLY A 51 6.22 16.60 11.66
C GLY A 51 7.40 16.60 10.68
N LEU A 52 7.26 15.91 9.54
CA LEU A 52 8.34 15.68 8.59
C LEU A 52 8.41 16.79 7.54
N GLU A 53 9.63 17.25 7.29
CA GLU A 53 9.96 18.18 6.21
C GLU A 53 9.75 17.59 4.81
N MET A 54 9.71 16.25 4.70
CA MET A 54 9.45 15.50 3.48
C MET A 54 8.52 14.32 3.76
N PRO A 55 7.41 14.14 3.02
CA PRO A 55 6.65 12.91 3.10
C PRO A 55 7.52 11.75 2.60
N PRO A 56 7.42 10.57 3.20
CA PRO A 56 8.19 9.43 2.73
C PRO A 56 7.90 9.14 1.25
N PRO A 57 8.90 8.67 0.47
CA PRO A 57 8.68 8.22 -0.88
C PRO A 57 7.53 7.23 -0.93
N ARG A 58 6.73 7.28 -2.00
CA ARG A 58 5.62 6.35 -2.19
C ARG A 58 6.19 4.93 -2.19
N VAL A 59 5.79 4.13 -1.20
CA VAL A 59 6.29 2.75 -0.97
C VAL A 59 5.96 1.77 -2.11
N GLY A 60 5.23 2.23 -3.14
CA GLY A 60 4.81 1.43 -4.26
C GLY A 60 3.89 0.29 -3.85
N ARG A 61 3.63 -0.62 -4.78
CA ARG A 61 2.95 -1.88 -4.48
C ARG A 61 3.94 -2.81 -3.77
N PRO A 62 3.60 -3.39 -2.61
CA PRO A 62 4.49 -4.35 -1.97
C PRO A 62 4.75 -5.55 -2.89
N PRO A 63 5.99 -6.09 -2.90
CA PRO A 63 6.35 -7.21 -3.76
C PRO A 63 5.56 -8.47 -3.39
N ILE A 64 5.19 -9.26 -4.41
CA ILE A 64 4.45 -10.53 -4.22
C ILE A 64 5.30 -11.55 -3.46
N LEU A 65 6.62 -11.52 -3.68
CA LEU A 65 7.58 -12.37 -2.99
C LEU A 65 8.14 -11.64 -1.76
N THR A 66 8.03 -12.29 -0.60
CA THR A 66 8.74 -11.85 0.61
C THR A 66 10.24 -12.10 0.47
N GLU A 67 11.07 -11.40 1.25
CA GLU A 67 12.53 -11.62 1.19
C GLU A 67 12.94 -13.06 1.51
N ARG A 68 12.26 -13.71 2.46
CA ARG A 68 12.49 -15.11 2.82
C ARG A 68 12.22 -16.03 1.63
N ASN A 69 11.08 -15.82 0.96
CA ASN A 69 10.68 -16.56 -0.23
C ASN A 69 11.68 -16.33 -1.37
N GLY A 70 12.12 -15.09 -1.59
CA GLY A 70 13.16 -14.77 -2.57
C GLY A 70 14.49 -15.48 -2.30
N ARG A 71 14.97 -15.48 -1.04
CA ARG A 71 16.20 -16.20 -0.66
C ARG A 71 16.07 -17.70 -0.84
N CYS A 72 14.92 -18.28 -0.49
CA CYS A 72 14.64 -19.70 -0.68
C CYS A 72 14.68 -20.07 -2.15
N LEU A 73 13.98 -19.30 -3.00
CA LEU A 73 13.97 -19.48 -4.45
C LEU A 73 15.38 -19.43 -5.05
N LEU A 74 16.18 -18.44 -4.66
CA LEU A 74 17.57 -18.31 -5.10
C LEU A 74 18.45 -19.50 -4.67
N ARG A 75 18.22 -20.06 -3.49
CA ARG A 75 18.96 -21.24 -3.01
C ARG A 75 18.60 -22.48 -3.82
N THR A 76 17.31 -22.69 -4.10
CA THR A 76 16.83 -23.81 -4.93
C THR A 76 17.38 -23.71 -6.35
N LEU A 77 17.35 -22.52 -6.96
CA LEU A 77 17.95 -22.25 -8.28
C LEU A 77 19.46 -22.53 -8.32
N LYS A 78 20.20 -22.13 -7.28
CA LYS A 78 21.65 -22.35 -7.22
C LYS A 78 22.03 -23.82 -7.01
N LYS A 79 21.19 -24.58 -6.30
CA LYS A 79 21.40 -26.01 -6.05
C LYS A 79 21.21 -26.83 -7.32
N ASP A 80 20.22 -26.47 -8.13
CA ASP A 80 19.95 -27.12 -9.40
C ASP A 80 19.69 -26.10 -10.51
N ARG A 81 20.76 -25.77 -11.24
CA ARG A 81 20.73 -24.74 -12.30
C ARG A 81 20.07 -25.22 -13.59
N GLN A 82 19.81 -26.52 -13.73
CA GLN A 82 19.27 -27.14 -14.95
C GLN A 82 17.80 -27.58 -14.77
N ALA A 83 17.24 -27.48 -13.56
CA ALA A 83 15.87 -27.84 -13.28
C ALA A 83 14.85 -27.08 -14.14
N ASN A 84 13.79 -27.77 -14.52
CA ASN A 84 12.67 -27.17 -15.23
C ASN A 84 11.89 -26.22 -14.30
N ILE A 85 11.28 -25.16 -14.84
CA ILE A 85 10.46 -24.19 -14.11
C ILE A 85 9.39 -24.90 -13.26
N LYS A 86 8.78 -25.97 -13.79
CA LYS A 86 7.75 -26.74 -13.08
C LYS A 86 8.31 -27.47 -11.86
N GLU A 87 9.43 -28.16 -12.02
CA GLU A 87 10.12 -28.84 -10.92
C GLU A 87 10.58 -27.84 -9.86
N LEU A 88 11.04 -26.68 -10.30
CA LEU A 88 11.48 -25.60 -9.43
C LEU A 88 10.31 -24.99 -8.64
N HIS A 89 9.15 -24.82 -9.27
CA HIS A 89 7.93 -24.39 -8.61
C HIS A 89 7.47 -25.41 -7.55
N ASP A 90 7.51 -26.70 -7.86
CA ASP A 90 7.08 -27.76 -6.94
C ASP A 90 8.02 -27.86 -5.74
N ASN A 91 9.33 -27.81 -5.98
CA ASN A 91 10.36 -27.75 -4.93
C ASN A 91 10.20 -26.48 -4.07
N PHE A 92 10.02 -25.32 -4.70
CA PHE A 92 9.81 -24.06 -3.99
C PHE A 92 8.54 -24.09 -3.15
N THR A 93 7.41 -24.60 -3.68
CA THR A 93 6.13 -24.69 -2.96
C THR A 93 6.19 -25.66 -1.78
N GLN A 94 7.02 -26.71 -1.84
CA GLN A 94 7.27 -27.61 -0.72
C GLN A 94 8.11 -26.97 0.39
N THR A 95 9.07 -26.11 0.01
CA THR A 95 9.98 -25.42 0.96
C THR A 95 9.47 -24.09 1.49
N ALA A 96 8.66 -23.40 0.70
CA ALA A 96 7.97 -22.19 1.13
C ALA A 96 6.87 -22.66 2.08
N ASP A 97 6.90 -22.14 3.29
CA ASP A 97 6.05 -22.43 4.44
C ASP A 97 4.55 -22.14 4.21
N VAL A 98 4.06 -22.18 2.97
CA VAL A 98 2.66 -22.06 2.57
C VAL A 98 1.82 -23.00 3.44
N LYS A 99 2.19 -24.27 3.60
CA LYS A 99 1.49 -25.19 4.51
C LYS A 99 1.48 -24.73 5.98
N GLU A 100 2.58 -24.15 6.48
CA GLU A 100 2.66 -23.61 7.84
C GLU A 100 1.77 -22.38 8.00
N GLU A 101 1.82 -21.43 7.06
CA GLU A 101 0.98 -20.22 7.03
C GLU A 101 -0.51 -20.56 6.90
N TRP A 102 -0.85 -21.55 6.06
CA TRP A 102 -2.20 -22.12 5.99
C TRP A 102 -2.61 -22.75 7.33
N GLY A 103 -1.68 -23.40 8.03
CA GLY A 103 -1.89 -23.95 9.37
C GLY A 103 -2.11 -22.89 10.46
N LYS A 104 -1.63 -21.65 10.27
CA LYS A 104 -1.87 -20.53 11.20
C LYS A 104 -3.31 -20.01 11.14
N ILE A 105 -4.06 -20.34 10.07
CA ILE A 105 -5.47 -19.99 9.98
C ILE A 105 -6.26 -20.89 10.94
N ARG A 106 -6.80 -20.29 12.01
CA ARG A 106 -7.61 -21.03 12.99
C ARG A 106 -8.82 -21.70 12.32
N ILE A 107 -9.03 -22.99 12.60
CA ILE A 107 -10.10 -23.81 12.01
C ILE A 107 -11.48 -23.15 12.15
N HIS A 108 -11.79 -22.54 13.30
CA HIS A 108 -13.08 -21.87 13.51
C HIS A 108 -13.32 -20.69 12.57
N LYS A 109 -12.27 -20.04 12.05
CA LYS A 109 -12.40 -18.95 11.08
C LYS A 109 -12.91 -19.48 9.74
N LEU A 110 -12.42 -20.66 9.33
CA LEU A 110 -12.91 -21.37 8.15
C LEU A 110 -14.34 -21.87 8.37
N GLN A 111 -14.62 -22.42 9.55
CA GLN A 111 -15.96 -22.88 9.90
C GLN A 111 -16.98 -21.73 9.88
N ASN A 112 -16.63 -20.56 10.43
CA ASN A 112 -17.49 -19.39 10.40
C ASN A 112 -17.76 -18.90 8.97
N LEU A 113 -16.77 -18.98 8.08
CA LEU A 113 -16.94 -18.61 6.67
C LEU A 113 -17.96 -19.54 6.00
N VAL A 114 -17.81 -20.85 6.17
CA VAL A 114 -18.74 -21.86 5.65
C VAL A 114 -20.15 -21.66 6.23
N ASN A 115 -20.25 -21.51 7.55
CA ASN A 115 -21.53 -21.29 8.24
C ASN A 115 -22.22 -19.99 7.82
N SER A 116 -21.46 -18.98 7.37
CA SER A 116 -22.00 -17.71 6.88
C SER A 116 -22.55 -17.77 5.45
N MET A 117 -22.18 -18.78 4.66
CA MET A 117 -22.56 -18.89 3.25
C MET A 117 -24.08 -18.87 3.01
N PRO A 118 -24.92 -19.59 3.78
CA PRO A 118 -26.37 -19.52 3.60
C PRO A 118 -26.94 -18.11 3.77
N ASN A 119 -26.39 -17.32 4.70
CA ASN A 119 -26.84 -15.95 4.93
C ASN A 119 -26.42 -15.01 3.80
N ARG A 120 -25.21 -15.19 3.27
CA ARG A 120 -24.71 -14.46 2.09
C ARG A 120 -25.56 -14.77 0.85
N ILE A 121 -25.88 -16.04 0.61
CA ILE A 121 -26.75 -16.46 -0.50
C ILE A 121 -28.14 -15.85 -0.35
N LYS A 122 -28.75 -15.90 0.85
CA LYS A 122 -30.04 -15.25 1.11
C LYS A 122 -30.00 -13.74 0.83
N ALA A 123 -28.91 -13.07 1.21
CA ALA A 123 -28.73 -11.65 0.94
C ALA A 123 -28.65 -11.35 -0.57
N VAL A 124 -27.92 -12.17 -1.34
CA VAL A 124 -27.80 -12.04 -2.80
C VAL A 124 -29.13 -12.31 -3.50
N LEU A 125 -29.89 -13.31 -3.06
CA LEU A 125 -31.23 -13.59 -3.57
C LEU A 125 -32.17 -12.41 -3.30
N LYS A 126 -32.11 -11.84 -2.09
CA LYS A 126 -32.90 -10.65 -1.70
C LYS A 126 -32.52 -9.42 -2.52
N SER A 127 -31.24 -9.25 -2.86
CA SER A 127 -30.77 -8.15 -3.71
C SER A 127 -30.95 -8.41 -5.21
N LYS A 128 -31.55 -9.56 -5.59
CA LYS A 128 -31.71 -10.00 -6.99
C LYS A 128 -30.37 -10.03 -7.76
N GLY A 129 -29.31 -10.48 -7.09
CA GLY A 129 -27.97 -10.55 -7.67
C GLY A 129 -27.16 -9.24 -7.60
N ASN A 130 -27.73 -8.15 -7.09
CA ASN A 130 -26.99 -6.89 -6.90
C ASN A 130 -26.02 -6.96 -5.70
N PRO A 131 -25.01 -6.07 -5.64
CA PRO A 131 -24.02 -6.04 -4.56
C PRO A 131 -24.67 -6.02 -3.16
N THR A 132 -24.14 -6.84 -2.26
CA THR A 132 -24.58 -6.95 -0.87
C THR A 132 -23.56 -6.36 0.09
N LYS A 133 -24.01 -5.93 1.28
CA LYS A 133 -23.13 -5.38 2.34
C LYS A 133 -22.29 -6.45 3.08
N TYR A 134 -22.53 -7.72 2.75
CA TYR A 134 -21.74 -8.88 3.22
C TYR A 134 -20.48 -9.07 2.38
#